data_AF-E0M4A0-F1
#
_entry.id   AF-E0M4A0-F1
#
_cell.length_a   1.000
_cell.length_b   1.000
_cell.length_c   1.000
_cell.angle_alpha   90.00
_cell.angle_beta   90.00
_cell.angle_gamma   90.00
#
_symmetry.space_group_name_H-M   'P 1'
#
loop_
_entity.id
_entity.type
_entity.pdbx_description
1 polymer ?
#
loop_
_entity_poly.entity_id
_entity_poly.type
_entity_poly.pdbx_seq_one_letter_code
_entity_poly.pdbx_strand_id
1 'polypeptide(L)'
;MRFSDEWLHSYKKNQKTRTKAAVKSAGGASVKSGKTSAWLAAALEISVHAKALAALVKNPDLRKGKQEHFDQVRIFDHFHRHNRVIYDHLYAVPNGGFRLKATAAAIEAEGAKRGVPDMSLEIPAGIYHGMRVEQKHGKNMPSEFQLTWMRRLKEQGYYVLLSFSPEETISVIEQYAVLKAGEAMPAHENDGFWSE
;
A
#
# COMPACT_ATOMS: atom_id res chain seq x y z
N MET A 1 -11.48 -18.46 -19.19
CA MET A 1 -12.06 -19.52 -18.33
C MET A 1 -13.57 -19.31 -18.29
N ARG A 2 -14.38 -20.28 -18.72
CA ARG A 2 -15.86 -20.21 -18.61
C ARG A 2 -16.28 -21.18 -17.51
N PHE A 3 -16.92 -20.66 -16.46
CA PHE A 3 -17.48 -21.50 -15.40
C PHE A 3 -18.69 -22.26 -15.95
N SER A 4 -18.90 -23.50 -15.50
CA SER A 4 -20.09 -24.27 -15.88
C SER A 4 -21.35 -23.63 -15.29
N ASP A 5 -22.48 -23.80 -15.98
CA ASP A 5 -23.79 -23.34 -15.48
C ASP A 5 -24.12 -23.97 -14.11
N GLU A 6 -23.66 -25.20 -13.89
CA GLU A 6 -23.83 -25.93 -12.64
C GLU A 6 -23.09 -25.26 -11.46
N TRP A 7 -21.86 -24.80 -11.70
CA TRP A 7 -21.11 -24.01 -10.73
C TRP A 7 -21.81 -22.67 -10.43
N LEU A 8 -22.30 -22.00 -11.48
CA LEU A 8 -23.00 -20.71 -11.35
C LEU A 8 -24.30 -20.83 -10.54
N HIS A 9 -25.05 -21.92 -10.73
CA HIS A 9 -26.29 -22.20 -9.98
C HIS A 9 -26.02 -22.55 -8.52
N SER A 10 -25.00 -23.37 -8.25
CA SER A 10 -24.57 -23.70 -6.88
C SER A 10 -24.11 -22.46 -6.11
N TYR A 11 -23.32 -21.59 -6.75
CA TYR A 11 -22.85 -20.32 -6.17
C TYR A 11 -24.03 -19.40 -5.77
N LYS A 12 -25.01 -19.22 -6.66
CA LYS A 12 -26.20 -18.39 -6.39
C LYS A 12 -27.08 -18.95 -5.26
N LYS A 13 -27.20 -20.29 -5.17
CA LYS A 13 -27.97 -20.95 -4.10
C LYS A 13 -27.31 -20.75 -2.72
N ASN A 14 -25.98 -20.82 -2.67
CA ASN A 14 -25.20 -20.63 -1.43
C ASN A 14 -25.17 -19.17 -0.93
N GLN A 15 -25.36 -18.17 -1.79
CA GLN A 15 -25.53 -16.78 -1.34
C GLN A 15 -26.87 -16.53 -0.63
N LYS A 16 -27.96 -17.16 -1.09
CA LYS A 16 -29.29 -17.01 -0.46
C LYS A 16 -29.38 -17.64 0.93
N THR A 17 -28.60 -18.69 1.21
CA THR A 17 -28.52 -19.30 2.54
C THR A 17 -27.62 -18.50 3.49
N ARG A 18 -26.52 -17.91 3.01
CA ARG A 18 -25.64 -17.04 3.84
C ARG A 18 -26.32 -15.74 4.27
N THR A 19 -27.16 -15.15 3.43
CA THR A 19 -27.90 -13.90 3.77
C THR A 19 -28.98 -14.11 4.83
N LYS A 20 -29.58 -15.31 4.94
CA LYS A 20 -30.58 -15.61 5.98
C LYS A 20 -29.98 -15.91 7.37
N ALA A 21 -28.71 -16.31 7.45
CA ALA A 21 -28.07 -16.64 8.73
C ALA A 21 -27.55 -15.42 9.50
N ALA A 22 -27.45 -14.24 8.87
CA ALA A 22 -26.83 -13.05 9.48
C ALA A 22 -27.81 -12.11 10.22
N VAL A 23 -29.11 -12.43 10.32
CA VAL A 23 -30.14 -11.48 10.82
C VAL A 23 -30.67 -11.82 12.23
N LYS A 24 -30.01 -12.66 13.02
CA LYS A 24 -30.41 -12.92 14.42
C LYS A 24 -29.27 -12.81 15.42
N SER A 25 -28.95 -11.58 15.83
CA SER A 25 -28.56 -11.24 17.21
C SER A 25 -28.28 -9.73 17.35
N ALA A 26 -29.23 -8.96 17.87
CA ALA A 26 -28.96 -7.69 18.54
C ALA A 26 -30.20 -7.25 19.33
N GLY A 27 -30.36 -7.79 20.53
CA GLY A 27 -31.17 -7.18 21.58
C GLY A 27 -30.23 -6.46 22.54
N GLY A 28 -30.36 -5.14 22.67
CA GLY A 28 -29.57 -4.35 23.62
C GLY A 28 -29.66 -2.84 23.37
N ALA A 29 -30.49 -2.18 24.18
CA ALA A 29 -30.51 -0.76 24.55
C ALA A 29 -30.41 0.32 23.45
N SER A 30 -31.55 0.99 23.23
CA SER A 30 -31.65 2.28 22.55
C SER A 30 -30.91 3.39 23.31
N VAL A 31 -29.83 3.89 22.72
CA VAL A 31 -29.38 5.28 22.91
C VAL A 31 -29.51 5.98 21.55
N LYS A 32 -30.46 6.89 21.42
CA LYS A 32 -30.63 7.73 20.24
C LYS A 32 -29.48 8.75 20.20
N SER A 33 -28.37 8.40 19.56
CA SER A 33 -27.47 9.42 19.01
C SER A 33 -28.01 9.83 17.64
N GLY A 34 -28.16 11.13 17.42
CA GLY A 34 -28.65 11.67 16.14
C GLY A 34 -27.81 11.11 14.99
N LYS A 35 -28.48 10.67 13.92
CA LYS A 35 -27.80 10.28 12.67
C LYS A 35 -27.02 11.50 12.18
N THR A 36 -25.73 11.55 12.47
CA THR A 36 -24.79 12.41 11.74
C THR A 36 -25.00 12.13 10.26
N SER A 37 -25.19 13.17 9.47
CA SER A 37 -25.36 13.01 8.03
C SER A 37 -24.17 12.24 7.46
N ALA A 38 -24.40 11.37 6.48
CA ALA A 38 -23.33 10.56 5.89
C ALA A 38 -22.15 11.42 5.37
N TRP A 39 -22.44 12.66 4.92
CA TRP A 39 -21.41 13.61 4.50
C TRP A 39 -20.57 14.15 5.67
N LEU A 40 -21.13 14.28 6.89
CA LEU A 40 -20.38 14.66 8.09
C LEU A 40 -19.57 13.48 8.65
N ALA A 41 -20.02 12.24 8.45
CA ALA A 41 -19.27 11.07 8.86
C ALA A 41 -17.91 10.96 8.14
N ALA A 42 -17.88 11.30 6.84
CA ALA A 42 -16.63 11.36 6.06
C ALA A 42 -15.65 12.41 6.62
N ALA A 43 -16.14 13.52 7.17
CA ALA A 43 -15.29 14.56 7.79
C ALA A 43 -14.64 14.10 9.12
N LEU A 44 -15.15 13.03 9.73
CA LEU A 44 -14.62 12.43 10.96
C LEU A 44 -13.80 11.17 10.70
N GLU A 45 -13.62 10.76 9.45
CA GLU A 45 -12.94 9.51 9.12
C GLU A 45 -11.44 9.63 9.38
N ILE A 46 -11.02 9.18 10.56
CA ILE A 46 -9.61 9.07 10.92
C ILE A 46 -9.03 7.84 10.20
N SER A 47 -8.11 8.08 9.26
CA SER A 47 -7.42 7.03 8.51
C SER A 47 -6.77 6.01 9.46
N VAL A 48 -6.59 4.77 9.01
CA VAL A 48 -5.86 3.75 9.78
C VAL A 48 -4.42 4.19 10.06
N HIS A 49 -3.84 4.99 9.15
CA HIS A 49 -2.50 5.55 9.25
C HIS A 49 -2.43 6.62 10.34
N ALA A 50 -3.40 7.52 10.38
CA ALA A 50 -3.55 8.53 11.41
C ALA A 50 -3.69 7.91 12.81
N LYS A 51 -4.42 6.80 12.94
CA LYS A 51 -4.53 6.06 14.21
C LYS A 51 -3.17 5.48 14.62
N ALA A 52 -2.42 4.89 13.69
CA ALA A 52 -1.08 4.36 13.96
C ALA A 52 -0.09 5.47 14.36
N LEU A 53 -0.13 6.62 13.68
CA LEU A 53 0.70 7.78 14.03
C LEU A 53 0.30 8.39 15.38
N ALA A 54 -1.00 8.48 15.69
CA ALA A 54 -1.46 8.92 17.00
C ALA A 54 -1.00 7.98 18.13
N ALA A 55 -0.95 6.67 17.87
CA ALA A 55 -0.38 5.71 18.82
C ALA A 55 1.13 5.92 18.98
N LEU A 56 1.86 6.22 17.89
CA LEU A 56 3.28 6.56 17.93
C LEU A 56 3.56 7.82 18.75
N VAL A 57 2.73 8.86 18.63
CA VAL A 57 2.86 10.09 19.44
C VAL A 57 2.71 9.77 20.93
N LYS A 58 1.78 8.88 21.29
CA LYS A 58 1.57 8.46 22.70
C LYS A 58 2.70 7.58 23.22
N ASN A 59 3.33 6.78 22.36
CA ASN A 59 4.43 5.90 22.71
C ASN A 59 5.52 5.92 21.62
N PRO A 60 6.48 6.86 21.71
CA PRO A 60 7.54 7.02 20.70
C PRO A 60 8.43 5.78 20.53
N ASP A 61 8.57 4.94 21.56
CA ASP A 61 9.39 3.73 21.51
C ASP A 61 8.87 2.69 20.51
N LEU A 62 7.61 2.79 20.09
CA LEU A 62 7.07 1.96 19.00
C LEU A 62 7.89 2.09 17.72
N ARG A 63 8.56 3.24 17.49
CA ARG A 63 9.41 3.45 16.32
C ARG A 63 10.67 2.59 16.31
N LYS A 64 11.17 2.17 17.48
CA LYS A 64 12.45 1.50 17.61
C LYS A 64 12.43 0.14 16.88
N GLY A 65 13.28 0.01 15.86
CA GLY A 65 13.35 -1.19 15.01
C GLY A 65 12.21 -1.28 13.98
N LYS A 66 11.40 -0.23 13.84
CA LYS A 66 10.27 -0.12 12.92
C LYS A 66 10.29 1.22 12.18
N GLN A 67 11.47 1.80 11.99
CA GLN A 67 11.62 3.11 11.38
C GLN A 67 11.02 3.15 9.96
N GLU A 68 11.43 2.22 9.09
CA GLU A 68 10.90 2.07 7.72
C GLU A 68 9.39 1.86 7.70
N HIS A 69 8.86 1.07 8.64
CA HIS A 69 7.41 0.88 8.79
C HIS A 69 6.68 2.19 9.07
N PHE A 70 7.14 2.98 10.04
CA PHE A 70 6.47 4.25 10.39
C PHE A 70 6.69 5.34 9.34
N ASP A 71 7.80 5.28 8.62
CA ASP A 71 8.06 6.14 7.46
C ASP A 71 7.05 5.83 6.34
N GLN A 72 6.82 4.55 6.04
CA GLN A 72 5.76 4.13 5.11
C GLN A 72 4.37 4.58 5.58
N VAL A 73 4.04 4.40 6.87
CA VAL A 73 2.75 4.87 7.43
C VAL A 73 2.56 6.38 7.25
N ARG A 74 3.62 7.19 7.42
CA ARG A 74 3.57 8.64 7.17
C ARG A 74 3.22 8.97 5.71
N ILE A 75 3.82 8.27 4.76
CA ILE A 75 3.58 8.47 3.32
C ILE A 75 2.12 8.19 2.98
N PHE A 76 1.59 7.07 3.45
CA PHE A 76 0.19 6.74 3.22
C PHE A 76 -0.79 7.68 3.93
N ASP A 77 -0.47 8.15 5.15
CA ASP A 77 -1.30 9.15 5.83
C ASP A 77 -1.33 10.47 5.05
N HIS A 78 -0.18 10.90 4.50
CA HIS A 78 -0.08 12.10 3.67
C HIS A 78 -1.02 12.03 2.47
N PHE A 79 -0.91 10.98 1.65
CA PHE A 79 -1.76 10.86 0.46
C PHE A 79 -3.23 10.65 0.81
N HIS A 80 -3.53 9.91 1.89
CA HIS A 80 -4.92 9.77 2.35
C HIS A 80 -5.57 11.13 2.64
N ARG A 81 -4.82 12.08 3.20
CA ARG A 81 -5.34 13.40 3.59
C ARG A 81 -5.32 14.42 2.46
N HIS A 82 -4.29 14.41 1.62
CA HIS A 82 -4.01 15.53 0.72
C HIS A 82 -4.24 15.18 -0.75
N ASN A 83 -4.17 13.91 -1.15
CA ASN A 83 -4.37 13.51 -2.53
C ASN A 83 -4.96 12.10 -2.65
N ARG A 84 -6.29 12.04 -2.65
CA ARG A 84 -7.03 10.77 -2.63
C ARG A 84 -6.83 9.95 -3.91
N VAL A 85 -6.61 10.61 -5.04
CA VAL A 85 -6.35 9.94 -6.32
C VAL A 85 -5.05 9.12 -6.24
N ILE A 86 -3.97 9.71 -5.73
CA ILE A 86 -2.71 8.98 -5.52
C ILE A 86 -2.92 7.88 -4.47
N TYR A 87 -3.55 8.18 -3.35
CA TYR A 87 -3.80 7.20 -2.29
C TYR A 87 -4.55 5.96 -2.78
N ASP A 88 -5.61 6.13 -3.57
CA ASP A 88 -6.44 5.01 -4.04
C ASP A 88 -5.70 4.11 -5.05
N HIS A 89 -4.62 4.59 -5.67
CA HIS A 89 -3.77 3.82 -6.60
C HIS A 89 -2.43 3.39 -5.99
N LEU A 90 -2.12 3.85 -4.77
CA LEU A 90 -0.91 3.50 -4.03
C LEU A 90 -1.23 2.36 -3.06
N TYR A 91 -0.45 1.28 -3.10
CA TYR A 91 -0.59 0.19 -2.14
C TYR A 91 0.75 -0.36 -1.66
N ALA A 92 0.75 -0.84 -0.43
CA ALA A 92 1.89 -1.52 0.16
C ALA A 92 1.95 -2.96 -0.35
N VAL A 93 3.15 -3.43 -0.68
CA VAL A 93 3.40 -4.82 -1.04
C VAL A 93 3.90 -5.55 0.21
N PRO A 94 3.10 -6.44 0.83
CA PRO A 94 3.43 -7.02 2.12
C PRO A 94 4.41 -8.20 1.97
N ASN A 95 5.62 -7.94 1.48
CA ASN A 95 6.67 -8.95 1.28
C ASN A 95 7.67 -9.01 2.44
N GLY A 96 7.65 -8.03 3.34
CA GLY A 96 8.39 -8.04 4.60
C GLY A 96 7.55 -8.52 5.78
N GLY A 97 8.24 -8.92 6.86
CA GLY A 97 7.65 -9.14 8.18
C GLY A 97 7.75 -10.57 8.71
N PHE A 98 7.81 -10.70 10.04
CA PHE A 98 7.80 -11.98 10.73
C PHE A 98 6.48 -12.70 10.48
N ARG A 99 6.57 -13.96 10.05
CA ARG A 99 5.44 -14.86 9.87
C ARG A 99 5.84 -16.26 10.33
N LEU A 100 4.83 -17.06 10.69
CA LEU A 100 5.03 -18.48 10.94
C LEU A 100 5.49 -19.17 9.64
N LYS A 101 6.36 -20.18 9.76
CA LYS A 101 6.95 -20.89 8.59
C LYS A 101 5.89 -21.41 7.61
N ALA A 102 4.82 -21.99 8.12
CA ALA A 102 3.71 -22.49 7.28
C ALA A 102 3.04 -21.37 6.47
N THR A 103 2.82 -20.21 7.09
CA THR A 103 2.25 -19.04 6.41
C THR A 103 3.21 -18.48 5.35
N ALA A 104 4.51 -18.47 5.63
CA ALA A 104 5.51 -18.03 4.64
C ALA A 104 5.52 -18.95 3.41
N ALA A 105 5.53 -20.27 3.61
CA ALA A 105 5.51 -21.24 2.51
C ALA A 105 4.22 -21.16 1.67
N ALA A 106 3.06 -20.99 2.31
CA ALA A 106 1.79 -20.82 1.61
C ALA A 106 1.79 -19.56 0.73
N ILE A 107 2.27 -18.43 1.25
CA ILE A 107 2.31 -17.16 0.53
C ILE A 107 3.34 -17.17 -0.61
N GLU A 108 4.46 -17.86 -0.43
CA GLU A 108 5.40 -18.12 -1.52
C GLU A 108 4.77 -18.97 -2.63
N ALA A 109 3.98 -20.00 -2.27
CA ALA A 109 3.22 -20.80 -3.23
C ALA A 109 2.12 -20.00 -3.95
N GLU A 110 1.56 -18.97 -3.30
CA GLU A 110 0.65 -17.98 -3.92
C GLU A 110 1.38 -16.99 -4.85
N GLY A 111 2.71 -17.05 -4.91
CA GLY A 111 3.53 -16.29 -5.84
C GLY A 111 4.23 -15.09 -5.23
N ALA A 112 4.22 -14.91 -3.90
CA ALA A 112 5.02 -13.88 -3.27
C ALA A 112 6.50 -14.04 -3.62
N LYS A 113 7.16 -12.91 -3.87
CA LYS A 113 8.56 -12.89 -4.29
C LYS A 113 9.36 -12.06 -3.30
N ARG A 114 10.49 -12.62 -2.87
CA ARG A 114 11.45 -11.90 -2.04
C ARG A 114 12.01 -10.68 -2.79
N GLY A 115 12.11 -9.56 -2.09
CA GLY A 115 12.75 -8.34 -2.58
C GLY A 115 11.94 -7.48 -3.53
N VAL A 116 10.65 -7.76 -3.75
CA VAL A 116 9.79 -6.79 -4.47
C VAL A 116 9.71 -5.49 -3.64
N PRO A 117 9.75 -4.31 -4.29
CA PRO A 117 9.67 -3.02 -3.59
C PRO A 117 8.46 -2.88 -2.67
N ASP A 118 8.62 -2.10 -1.61
CA ASP A 118 7.64 -1.95 -0.51
C ASP A 118 6.30 -1.35 -0.95
N MET A 119 6.29 -0.50 -1.97
CA MET A 119 5.09 0.18 -2.46
C MET A 119 4.98 0.18 -3.98
N SER A 120 3.74 0.15 -4.45
CA SER A 120 3.38 0.24 -5.86
C SER A 120 2.37 1.35 -6.09
N LEU A 121 2.64 2.22 -7.06
CA LEU A 121 1.72 3.24 -7.54
C LEU A 121 1.28 2.90 -8.96
N GLU A 122 0.00 2.59 -9.15
CA GLU A 122 -0.57 2.21 -10.45
C GLU A 122 -1.21 3.41 -11.17
N ILE A 123 -0.41 4.47 -11.33
CA ILE A 123 -0.73 5.61 -12.16
C ILE A 123 0.33 5.67 -13.26
N PRO A 124 0.00 5.44 -14.54
CA PRO A 124 0.93 5.69 -15.62
C PRO A 124 1.11 7.20 -15.78
N ALA A 125 2.37 7.65 -15.86
CA ALA A 125 2.70 9.06 -16.02
C ALA A 125 4.00 9.22 -16.81
N GLY A 126 4.09 10.26 -17.64
CA GLY A 126 5.26 10.47 -18.47
C GLY A 126 5.48 9.36 -19.50
N ILE A 127 6.67 8.79 -19.48
CA ILE A 127 7.07 7.59 -20.24
C ILE A 127 6.88 6.28 -19.48
N TYR A 128 6.41 6.33 -18.22
CA TYR A 128 6.45 5.18 -17.31
C TYR A 128 5.08 4.50 -17.18
N HIS A 129 5.10 3.18 -17.01
CA HIS A 129 3.88 2.36 -16.83
C HIS A 129 3.28 2.46 -15.41
N GLY A 130 4.07 2.91 -14.45
CA GLY A 130 3.73 3.06 -13.05
C GLY A 130 5.01 3.34 -12.25
N MET A 131 4.87 3.47 -10.93
CA MET A 131 6.00 3.71 -10.03
C MET A 131 6.11 2.60 -8.98
N ARG A 132 7.35 2.27 -8.61
CA ARG A 132 7.71 1.31 -7.56
C ARG A 132 8.64 2.00 -6.58
N VAL A 133 8.39 1.83 -5.29
CA VAL A 133 9.17 2.51 -4.25
C VAL A 133 9.72 1.48 -3.27
N GLU A 134 11.04 1.49 -3.11
CA GLU A 134 11.77 0.81 -2.05
C GLU A 134 12.13 1.85 -1.00
N GLN A 135 11.72 1.64 0.25
CA GLN A 135 11.95 2.56 1.34
C GLN A 135 13.06 2.04 2.26
N LYS A 136 13.97 2.91 2.65
CA LYS A 136 15.02 2.64 3.61
C LYS A 136 15.04 3.70 4.70
N HIS A 137 15.76 3.40 5.77
CA HIS A 137 15.97 4.34 6.86
C HIS A 137 17.42 4.35 7.33
N GLY A 138 17.97 5.56 7.51
CA GLY A 138 19.33 5.74 8.02
C GLY A 138 20.37 5.11 7.10
N LYS A 139 21.13 4.14 7.63
CA LYS A 139 22.22 3.47 6.89
C LYS A 139 21.80 2.16 6.23
N ASN A 140 20.52 1.81 6.28
CA ASN A 140 20.02 0.56 5.70
C ASN A 140 20.07 0.65 4.17
N MET A 141 20.64 -0.35 3.52
CA MET A 141 20.70 -0.43 2.06
C MET A 141 19.77 -1.53 1.53
N PRO A 142 19.33 -1.45 0.26
CA PRO A 142 18.62 -2.54 -0.39
C PRO A 142 19.46 -3.82 -0.40
N SER A 143 18.80 -4.95 -0.22
CA SER A 143 19.41 -6.27 -0.43
C SER A 143 19.60 -6.57 -1.91
N GLU A 144 20.47 -7.53 -2.24
CA GLU A 144 20.69 -7.98 -3.63
C GLU A 144 19.39 -8.39 -4.36
N PHE A 145 18.45 -9.03 -3.65
CA PHE A 145 17.15 -9.36 -4.23
C PHE A 145 16.32 -8.12 -4.57
N GLN A 146 16.41 -7.08 -3.75
CA GLN A 146 15.74 -5.80 -3.99
C GLN A 146 16.38 -5.08 -5.18
N LEU A 147 17.71 -5.00 -5.23
CA LEU A 147 18.45 -4.44 -6.37
C LEU A 147 18.06 -5.15 -7.68
N THR A 148 18.00 -6.48 -7.67
CA THR A 148 17.57 -7.28 -8.83
C THR A 148 16.15 -6.94 -9.29
N TRP A 149 15.21 -6.78 -8.35
CA TRP A 149 13.85 -6.37 -8.67
C TRP A 149 13.78 -4.97 -9.26
N MET A 150 14.48 -4.03 -8.64
CA MET A 150 14.51 -2.62 -9.06
C MET A 150 15.06 -2.47 -10.49
N ARG A 151 16.19 -3.12 -10.80
CA ARG A 151 16.77 -3.13 -12.16
C ARG A 151 15.79 -3.70 -13.18
N ARG A 152 15.20 -4.87 -12.92
CA ARG A 152 14.22 -5.49 -13.82
C ARG A 152 13.00 -4.59 -14.05
N LEU A 153 12.49 -3.94 -13.01
CA LEU A 153 11.33 -3.05 -13.13
C LEU A 153 11.67 -1.81 -13.97
N LYS A 154 12.85 -1.22 -13.79
CA LYS A 154 13.37 -0.13 -14.61
C LYS A 154 13.47 -0.54 -16.09
N GLU A 155 14.05 -1.71 -16.37
CA GLU A 155 14.15 -2.27 -17.73
C GLU A 155 12.78 -2.49 -18.40
N GLN A 156 11.74 -2.77 -17.60
CA GLN A 156 10.37 -2.95 -18.08
C GLN A 156 9.57 -1.64 -18.21
N GLY A 157 10.19 -0.48 -18.00
CA GLY A 157 9.53 0.82 -18.18
C GLY A 157 8.77 1.34 -16.96
N TYR A 158 9.04 0.82 -15.76
CA TYR A 158 8.54 1.42 -14.52
C TYR A 158 9.51 2.47 -14.00
N TYR A 159 8.99 3.54 -13.40
CA TYR A 159 9.81 4.40 -12.57
C TYR A 159 10.08 3.69 -11.25
N VAL A 160 11.34 3.65 -10.81
CA VAL A 160 11.73 2.99 -9.57
C VAL A 160 12.46 4.00 -8.71
N LEU A 161 11.96 4.18 -7.49
CA LEU A 161 12.56 5.06 -6.49
C LEU A 161 13.13 4.23 -5.35
N LEU A 162 14.42 4.43 -5.07
CA LEU A 162 14.98 4.17 -3.76
C LEU A 162 14.88 5.46 -2.94
N SER A 163 14.21 5.39 -1.80
CA SER A 163 14.05 6.54 -0.90
C SER A 163 14.53 6.18 0.51
N PHE A 164 15.02 7.18 1.23
CA PHE A 164 15.48 7.07 2.62
C PHE A 164 14.65 7.91 3.60
N SER A 165 13.59 8.58 3.11
CA SER A 165 12.70 9.38 3.95
C SER A 165 11.27 9.49 3.39
N PRO A 166 10.27 9.67 4.27
CA PRO A 166 8.90 9.98 3.85
C PRO A 166 8.80 11.22 2.95
N GLU A 167 9.51 12.27 3.29
CA GLU A 167 9.47 13.58 2.61
C GLU A 167 9.92 13.47 1.16
N GLU A 168 11.02 12.77 0.92
CA GLU A 168 11.53 12.47 -0.41
C GLU A 168 10.53 11.63 -1.21
N THR A 169 10.02 10.53 -0.63
CA THR A 169 9.04 9.69 -1.32
C THR A 169 7.78 10.47 -1.72
N ILE A 170 7.25 11.30 -0.81
CA ILE A 170 6.08 12.13 -1.07
C ILE A 170 6.37 13.09 -2.24
N SER A 171 7.46 13.84 -2.16
CA SER A 171 7.85 14.82 -3.18
C SER A 171 8.01 14.18 -4.56
N VAL A 172 8.69 13.04 -4.64
CA VAL A 172 8.93 12.35 -5.92
C VAL A 172 7.64 11.74 -6.48
N ILE A 173 6.77 11.17 -5.65
CA ILE A 173 5.45 10.67 -6.10
C ILE A 173 4.60 11.83 -6.65
N GLU A 174 4.59 12.99 -5.99
CA GLU A 174 3.84 14.16 -6.45
C GLU A 174 4.39 14.70 -7.78
N GLN A 175 5.71 14.75 -7.95
CA GLN A 175 6.35 15.12 -9.22
C GLN A 175 6.05 14.10 -10.34
N TYR A 176 6.14 12.81 -10.03
CA TYR A 176 5.85 11.73 -10.96
C TYR A 176 4.40 11.80 -11.47
N ALA A 177 3.44 11.98 -10.56
CA ALA A 177 2.01 11.92 -10.87
C ALA A 177 1.52 13.04 -11.79
N VAL A 178 2.30 14.11 -11.99
CA VAL A 178 1.96 15.24 -12.84
C VAL A 178 2.71 15.26 -14.18
N LEU A 179 3.55 14.26 -14.46
CA LEU A 179 4.26 14.17 -15.74
C LEU A 179 3.27 14.07 -16.92
N LYS A 180 3.49 14.91 -17.93
CA LYS A 180 2.76 14.84 -19.19
C LYS A 180 3.31 13.72 -20.07
N ALA A 181 2.49 13.24 -21.00
CA ALA A 181 2.91 12.19 -21.93
C ALA A 181 4.24 12.53 -22.62
N GLY A 182 5.21 11.61 -22.53
CA GLY A 182 6.55 11.79 -23.10
C GLY A 182 7.58 12.46 -22.17
N GLU A 183 7.17 13.04 -21.04
CA GLU A 183 8.10 13.56 -20.04
C GLU A 183 8.75 12.42 -19.23
N ALA A 184 9.99 12.62 -18.81
CA ALA A 184 10.73 11.71 -17.95
C ALA A 184 11.04 12.38 -16.62
N MET A 185 11.17 11.59 -15.55
CA MET A 185 11.69 12.09 -14.29
C MET A 185 13.16 12.48 -14.46
N PRO A 186 13.64 13.54 -13.80
CA PRO A 186 15.07 13.81 -13.73
C PRO A 186 15.80 12.65 -13.04
N ALA A 187 17.11 12.53 -13.28
CA ALA A 187 17.95 11.57 -12.57
C ALA A 187 17.86 11.83 -11.06
N HIS A 188 17.67 10.77 -10.29
CA HIS A 188 17.57 10.86 -8.84
C HIS A 188 18.92 10.53 -8.20
N GLU A 189 19.33 11.25 -7.15
CA GLU A 189 20.65 11.06 -6.52
C GLU A 189 20.89 9.61 -6.05
N ASN A 190 19.84 8.98 -5.55
CA ASN A 190 19.88 7.59 -5.09
C ASN A 190 20.03 6.55 -6.21
N ASP A 191 19.92 6.93 -7.50
CA ASP A 191 20.07 6.00 -8.63
C ASP A 191 21.46 5.37 -8.68
N GLY A 192 22.48 6.08 -8.18
CA GLY A 192 23.85 5.57 -8.06
C GLY A 192 24.01 4.39 -7.10
N PHE A 193 23.03 4.13 -6.22
CA PHE A 193 23.10 3.00 -5.28
C PHE A 193 22.60 1.68 -5.87
N TRP A 194 21.92 1.69 -7.02
CA TRP A 194 21.21 0.51 -7.50
C TRP A 194 21.12 0.34 -9.02
N SER A 195 21.26 1.42 -9.79
CA SER A 195 20.92 1.40 -11.21
C SER A 195 22.06 1.05 -12.17
N GLU A 196 23.27 0.86 -11.64
CA GLU A 196 24.42 0.25 -12.33
C GLU A 196 24.26 -1.27 -12.46
#